data_AF-A0A1V2J661-F1
#
_entry.id   AF-A0A1V2J661-F1
#
_cell.length_a   1.000
_cell.length_b   1.000
_cell.length_c   1.000
_cell.angle_alpha   90.00
_cell.angle_beta   90.00
_cell.angle_gamma   90.00
#
_symmetry.space_group_name_H-M   'P 1'
#
loop_
_entity.id
_entity.type
_entity.pdbx_description
1 polymer ?
#
loop_
_entity_poly.entity_id
_entity_poly.type
_entity_poly.pdbx_seq_one_letter_code
_entity_poly.pdbx_strand_id
1 'polypeptide(L)'
;MTYSLAVAQKHFYSWAACRAAQAGSAKAPRKELLGALQHSGAIEYLNQKPAPAPTAEQFDTLFYNWVERAIAFLKTEHQKKVSFGVLAKLISVYLKGAWVLHSSQNCALARQIHPPIDSILLQTIDSLKGTNLSKQYKWQKLDRTQYERLIHSLRSIASNSPLWQIEEHWQP
;
A
#
# COMPACT_ATOMS: atom_id res chain seq x y z
N MET A 1 8.75 25.16 15.39
CA MET A 1 8.35 24.90 13.99
C MET A 1 6.92 25.35 13.81
N THR A 2 6.63 26.19 12.81
CA THR A 2 5.27 26.60 12.48
C THR A 2 4.54 25.43 11.82
N TYR A 3 3.37 25.05 12.35
CA TYR A 3 2.54 24.01 11.76
C TYR A 3 2.03 24.48 10.40
N SER A 4 2.34 23.74 9.33
CA SER A 4 1.99 24.09 7.94
C SER A 4 1.05 23.05 7.33
N LEU A 5 0.41 23.40 6.21
CA LEU A 5 -0.44 22.47 5.46
C LEU A 5 0.31 21.19 5.09
N ALA A 6 1.57 21.29 4.66
CA ALA A 6 2.41 20.14 4.34
C ALA A 6 2.63 19.21 5.55
N VAL A 7 2.79 19.78 6.75
CA VAL A 7 2.89 19.00 7.99
C VAL A 7 1.56 18.32 8.32
N ALA A 8 0.44 19.04 8.19
CA ALA A 8 -0.90 18.50 8.41
C ALA A 8 -1.22 17.31 7.50
N GLN A 9 -0.92 17.45 6.21
CA GLN A 9 -1.08 16.40 5.20
C GLN A 9 -0.26 15.15 5.54
N LYS A 10 1.04 15.32 5.83
CA LYS A 10 1.92 14.20 6.24
C LYS A 10 1.39 13.49 7.48
N HIS A 11 0.92 14.22 8.48
CA HIS A 11 0.34 13.64 9.68
C HIS A 11 -0.91 12.81 9.36
N PHE A 12 -1.79 13.33 8.51
CA PHE A 12 -3.02 12.65 8.13
C PHE A 12 -2.75 11.34 7.36
N TYR A 13 -1.86 11.36 6.36
CA TYR A 13 -1.55 10.15 5.57
C TYR A 13 -0.89 9.08 6.43
N SER A 14 0.05 9.46 7.30
CA SER A 14 0.68 8.53 8.24
C SER A 14 -0.32 7.96 9.25
N TRP A 15 -1.24 8.78 9.75
CA TRP A 15 -2.31 8.32 10.65
C TRP A 15 -3.24 7.33 9.94
N ALA A 16 -3.73 7.66 8.75
CA ALA A 16 -4.63 6.81 7.97
C ALA A 16 -3.96 5.46 7.64
N ALA A 17 -2.69 5.49 7.23
CA ALA A 17 -1.89 4.31 6.96
C ALA A 17 -1.78 3.40 8.19
N CYS A 18 -1.43 3.95 9.35
CA CYS A 18 -1.33 3.18 10.58
C CYS A 18 -2.68 2.56 10.98
N ARG A 19 -3.78 3.31 10.84
CA ARG A 19 -5.13 2.79 11.13
C ARG A 19 -5.52 1.66 10.20
N ALA A 20 -5.21 1.77 8.91
CA ALA A 20 -5.48 0.73 7.93
C ALA A 20 -4.73 -0.57 8.25
N ALA A 21 -3.47 -0.48 8.67
CA ALA A 21 -2.69 -1.64 9.10
C ALA A 21 -3.26 -2.28 10.38
N GLN A 22 -3.67 -1.46 11.35
CA GLN A 22 -4.29 -1.94 12.59
C GLN A 22 -5.63 -2.66 12.35
N ALA A 23 -6.43 -2.19 11.40
CA ALA A 23 -7.64 -2.90 10.96
C ALA A 23 -7.33 -4.28 10.34
N GLY A 24 -6.10 -4.48 9.86
CA GLY A 24 -5.57 -5.78 9.42
C GLY A 24 -5.03 -6.66 10.54
N SER A 25 -5.29 -6.31 11.79
CA SER A 25 -4.74 -7.00 12.96
C SER A 25 -3.22 -6.87 13.10
N ALA A 26 -2.62 -5.77 12.63
CA ALA A 26 -1.27 -5.41 13.04
C ALA A 26 -1.25 -5.27 14.58
N LYS A 27 -0.59 -6.20 15.28
CA LYS A 27 -0.43 -6.16 16.74
C LYS A 27 0.61 -5.11 17.20
N ALA A 28 0.72 -4.01 16.45
CA ALA A 28 1.68 -2.94 16.65
C ALA A 28 0.95 -1.60 16.94
N PRO A 29 1.35 -0.85 17.99
CA PRO A 29 0.87 0.50 18.22
C PRO A 29 1.35 1.43 17.09
N ARG A 30 0.65 2.56 16.95
CA ARG A 30 0.91 3.56 15.90
C ARG A 30 2.37 3.99 15.81
N LYS A 31 3.05 4.16 16.95
CA LYS A 31 4.46 4.59 17.00
C LYS A 31 5.38 3.61 16.27
N GLU A 32 5.17 2.31 16.47
CA GLU A 32 5.98 1.27 15.82
C GLU A 32 5.65 1.15 14.33
N LEU A 33 4.36 1.24 13.95
CA LEU A 33 3.95 1.25 12.54
C LEU A 33 4.48 2.47 11.78
N LEU A 34 4.51 3.63 12.43
CA LEU A 34 5.13 4.82 11.88
C LEU A 34 6.64 4.62 11.70
N GLY A 35 7.31 4.01 12.68
CA GLY A 35 8.72 3.62 12.57
C GLY A 35 8.96 2.67 11.39
N ALA A 36 8.10 1.67 11.21
CA ALA A 36 8.18 0.72 10.09
C ALA A 36 8.01 1.42 8.73
N LEU A 37 7.07 2.37 8.64
CA LEU A 37 6.86 3.16 7.43
C LEU A 37 8.07 4.06 7.13
N GLN A 38 8.66 4.69 8.15
CA GLN A 38 9.87 5.50 8.01
C GLN A 38 11.08 4.68 7.57
N HIS A 39 11.28 3.48 8.15
CA HIS A 39 12.40 2.61 7.78
C HIS A 39 12.18 1.83 6.48
N SER A 40 10.96 1.86 5.93
CA SER A 40 10.64 1.16 4.69
C SER A 40 11.43 1.70 3.50
N GLY A 41 11.77 3.00 3.46
CA GLY A 41 12.35 3.66 2.28
C GLY A 41 11.31 4.28 1.33
N ALA A 42 10.01 4.08 1.58
CA ALA A 42 8.94 4.61 0.74
C ALA A 42 8.78 6.13 0.88
N ILE A 43 8.99 6.67 2.08
CA ILE A 43 8.89 8.12 2.33
C ILE A 43 10.03 8.86 1.62
N GLU A 44 11.24 8.35 1.77
CA GLU A 44 12.47 8.88 1.17
C GLU A 44 12.34 8.90 -0.34
N TYR A 45 11.86 7.80 -0.93
CA TYR A 45 11.64 7.69 -2.36
C TYR A 45 10.67 8.77 -2.89
N LEU A 46 9.52 8.99 -2.23
CA LEU A 46 8.59 10.04 -2.66
C LEU A 46 9.17 11.45 -2.49
N ASN A 47 9.94 11.70 -1.42
CA ASN A 47 10.57 13.00 -1.19
C ASN A 47 11.62 13.34 -2.28
N GLN A 48 12.25 12.34 -2.88
CA GLN A 48 13.21 12.52 -3.98
C GLN A 48 12.54 12.90 -5.32
N LYS A 49 11.21 12.77 -5.44
CA LYS A 49 10.44 13.05 -6.67
C LYS A 49 11.08 12.36 -7.90
N PRO A 50 11.06 11.02 -7.93
CA PRO A 50 11.82 10.24 -8.91
C PRO A 50 11.44 10.59 -10.35
N ALA A 51 12.46 10.85 -11.17
CA ALA A 51 12.35 11.13 -12.59
C ALA A 51 13.51 10.45 -13.35
N PRO A 52 13.23 9.63 -14.39
CA PRO A 52 11.91 9.23 -14.86
C PRO A 52 11.15 8.38 -13.83
N ALA A 53 9.83 8.28 -13.99
CA ALA A 53 9.02 7.36 -13.19
C ALA A 53 9.42 5.89 -13.49
N PRO A 54 9.35 4.99 -12.50
CA PRO A 54 9.69 3.58 -12.69
C PRO A 54 8.69 2.89 -13.63
N THR A 55 9.14 1.82 -14.29
CA THR A 55 8.23 0.84 -14.90
C THR A 55 7.42 0.10 -13.83
N ALA A 56 6.40 -0.66 -14.24
CA ALA A 56 5.62 -1.47 -13.31
C ALA A 56 6.49 -2.46 -12.53
N GLU A 57 7.42 -3.13 -13.21
CA GLU A 57 8.33 -4.14 -12.64
C GLU A 57 9.36 -3.52 -11.69
N GLN A 58 9.86 -2.32 -12.04
CA GLN A 58 10.74 -1.55 -11.18
C GLN A 58 10.00 -1.09 -9.91
N PHE A 59 8.77 -0.60 -10.06
CA PHE A 59 7.96 -0.19 -8.92
C PHE A 59 7.61 -1.37 -8.01
N ASP A 60 7.25 -2.53 -8.59
CA ASP A 60 7.02 -3.77 -7.85
C ASP A 60 8.22 -4.13 -6.97
N THR A 61 9.40 -4.15 -7.58
CA THR A 61 10.65 -4.48 -6.86
C THR A 61 10.89 -3.50 -5.71
N LEU A 62 10.70 -2.20 -5.93
CA LEU A 62 10.82 -1.18 -4.88
C LEU A 62 9.79 -1.40 -3.77
N PHE A 63 8.53 -1.62 -4.15
CA PHE A 63 7.42 -1.81 -3.22
C PHE A 63 7.63 -3.03 -2.34
N TYR A 64 8.03 -4.17 -2.91
CA TYR A 64 8.30 -5.39 -2.15
C TYR A 64 9.45 -5.19 -1.18
N ASN A 65 10.52 -4.53 -1.62
CA ASN A 65 11.64 -4.17 -0.74
C ASN A 65 11.23 -3.22 0.39
N TRP A 66 10.28 -2.29 0.16
CA TRP A 66 9.74 -1.43 1.21
C TRP A 66 8.96 -2.23 2.25
N VAL A 67 8.09 -3.14 1.81
CA VAL A 67 7.31 -4.00 2.68
C VAL A 67 8.21 -4.91 3.52
N GLU A 68 9.21 -5.54 2.90
CA GLU A 68 10.15 -6.42 3.58
C GLU A 68 11.00 -5.67 4.61
N ARG A 69 11.46 -4.46 4.29
CA ARG A 69 12.16 -3.60 5.27
C ARG A 69 11.27 -3.22 6.44
N ALA A 70 10.01 -2.90 6.20
CA ALA A 70 9.05 -2.59 7.27
C ALA A 70 8.77 -3.81 8.16
N ILE A 71 8.65 -5.01 7.58
CA ILE A 71 8.54 -6.28 8.33
C ILE A 71 9.80 -6.54 9.14
N ALA A 72 10.97 -6.40 8.53
CA ALA A 72 12.26 -6.61 9.19
C ALA A 72 12.39 -5.68 10.40
N PHE A 73 12.09 -4.38 10.23
CA PHE A 73 12.09 -3.40 11.31
C PHE A 73 11.19 -3.82 12.48
N LEU A 74 9.93 -4.18 12.21
CA LEU A 74 9.01 -4.61 13.29
C LEU A 74 9.48 -5.90 13.97
N LYS A 75 10.11 -6.80 13.22
CA LYS A 75 10.64 -8.06 13.75
C LYS A 75 11.88 -7.83 14.62
N THR A 76 12.83 -7.01 14.18
CA THR A 76 14.11 -6.80 14.89
C THR A 76 13.96 -5.84 16.07
N GLU A 77 13.33 -4.69 15.85
CA GLU A 77 13.28 -3.61 16.84
C GLU A 77 12.16 -3.82 17.88
N HIS A 78 11.12 -4.57 17.51
CA HIS A 78 9.90 -4.67 18.30
C HIS A 78 9.41 -6.11 18.52
N GLN A 79 10.11 -7.12 17.99
CA GLN A 79 9.77 -8.55 18.13
C GLN A 79 8.34 -8.88 17.65
N LYS A 80 7.83 -8.13 16.66
CA LYS A 80 6.49 -8.31 16.12
C LYS A 80 6.51 -8.99 14.77
N LYS A 81 5.70 -10.04 14.67
CA LYS A 81 5.40 -10.72 13.41
C LYS A 81 4.14 -10.10 12.82
N VAL A 82 4.29 -9.48 11.66
CA VAL A 82 3.19 -8.92 10.88
C VAL A 82 3.33 -9.42 9.45
N SER A 83 2.21 -9.72 8.80
CA SER A 83 2.20 -10.30 7.45
C SER A 83 2.54 -9.29 6.37
N PHE A 84 2.89 -9.79 5.20
CA PHE A 84 3.18 -8.99 4.02
C PHE A 84 1.99 -8.12 3.63
N GLY A 85 0.79 -8.69 3.53
CA GLY A 85 -0.38 -7.93 3.10
C GLY A 85 -0.77 -6.78 4.05
N VAL A 86 -0.50 -6.91 5.36
CA VAL A 86 -0.76 -5.83 6.32
C VAL A 86 0.22 -4.67 6.13
N LEU A 87 1.51 -4.95 5.95
CA LEU A 87 2.52 -3.91 5.70
C LEU A 87 2.41 -3.32 4.28
N ALA A 88 2.00 -4.12 3.30
CA ALA A 88 1.64 -3.64 1.99
C ALA A 88 0.48 -2.63 2.08
N LYS A 89 -0.57 -2.92 2.86
CA LYS A 89 -1.67 -1.96 3.07
C LYS A 89 -1.19 -0.69 3.78
N LEU A 90 -0.31 -0.80 4.78
CA LEU A 90 0.31 0.35 5.44
C LEU A 90 0.96 1.29 4.41
N ILE A 91 1.83 0.73 3.57
CA ILE A 91 2.59 1.50 2.58
C ILE A 91 1.66 2.04 1.49
N SER A 92 0.77 1.22 0.91
CA SER A 92 -0.18 1.65 -0.13
C SER A 92 -1.07 2.81 0.32
N VAL A 93 -1.60 2.79 1.55
CA VAL A 93 -2.43 3.89 2.06
C VAL A 93 -1.62 5.18 2.20
N TYR A 94 -0.37 5.08 2.67
CA TYR A 94 0.50 6.24 2.74
C TYR A 94 0.80 6.80 1.34
N LEU A 95 1.21 5.95 0.38
CA LEU A 95 1.50 6.35 -1.00
C LEU A 95 0.29 6.97 -1.70
N LYS A 96 -0.92 6.44 -1.45
CA LYS A 96 -2.16 7.01 -1.97
C LYS A 96 -2.34 8.45 -1.49
N GLY A 97 -2.27 8.67 -0.18
CA GLY A 97 -2.43 9.99 0.41
C GLY A 97 -1.33 10.97 0.01
N ALA A 98 -0.08 10.51 0.04
CA ALA A 98 1.09 11.36 -0.20
C ALA A 98 1.36 11.66 -1.68
N TRP A 99 0.88 10.82 -2.61
CA TRP A 99 1.18 10.97 -4.02
C TRP A 99 -0.04 10.88 -4.94
N VAL A 100 -0.81 9.79 -4.90
CA VAL A 100 -1.91 9.55 -5.85
C VAL A 100 -2.96 10.67 -5.79
N LEU A 101 -3.40 11.06 -4.58
CA LEU A 101 -4.43 12.08 -4.39
C LEU A 101 -3.99 13.52 -4.78
N HIS A 102 -2.70 13.74 -5.00
CA HIS A 102 -2.13 15.02 -5.47
C HIS A 102 -1.65 14.97 -6.92
N SER A 103 -1.83 13.82 -7.58
CA SER A 103 -1.35 13.58 -8.94
C SER A 103 -2.47 13.75 -9.97
N SER A 104 -2.10 13.99 -11.23
CA SER A 104 -3.03 13.84 -12.35
C SER A 104 -3.25 12.36 -12.68
N GLN A 105 -4.37 12.04 -13.33
CA GLN A 105 -4.68 10.67 -13.78
C GLN A 105 -3.60 10.07 -14.70
N ASN A 106 -2.86 10.93 -15.41
CA ASN A 106 -1.78 10.54 -16.33
C ASN A 106 -0.38 10.57 -15.69
N CYS A 107 -0.26 10.82 -14.38
CA CYS A 107 1.03 10.78 -13.70
C CYS A 107 1.62 9.37 -13.75
N ALA A 108 2.76 9.21 -14.42
CA ALA A 108 3.38 7.90 -14.65
C ALA A 108 3.67 7.13 -13.34
N LEU A 109 4.14 7.80 -12.29
CA LEU A 109 4.35 7.15 -10.99
C LEU A 109 3.03 6.74 -10.33
N ALA A 110 2.00 7.60 -10.35
CA ALA A 110 0.70 7.28 -9.76
C ALA A 110 0.09 6.03 -10.41
N ARG A 111 0.32 5.81 -11.71
CA ARG A 111 -0.15 4.60 -12.42
C ARG A 111 0.41 3.28 -11.88
N GLN A 112 1.61 3.32 -11.29
CA GLN A 112 2.27 2.12 -10.76
C GLN A 112 1.94 1.85 -9.29
N ILE A 113 1.45 2.85 -8.53
CA ILE A 113 1.17 2.68 -7.10
C ILE A 113 0.07 1.64 -6.87
N HIS A 114 0.38 0.68 -5.99
CA HIS A 114 -0.55 -0.39 -5.61
C HIS A 114 -1.70 0.17 -4.77
N PRO A 115 -2.96 -0.22 -5.04
CA PRO A 115 -4.10 0.15 -4.24
C PRO A 115 -4.00 -0.46 -2.83
N PRO A 116 -4.57 0.18 -1.80
CA PRO A 116 -4.85 -0.49 -0.54
C PRO A 116 -5.79 -1.68 -0.77
N ILE A 117 -5.35 -2.88 -0.41
CA ILE A 117 -6.17 -4.10 -0.55
C ILE A 117 -6.88 -4.42 0.75
N ASP A 118 -8.16 -4.73 0.69
CA ASP A 118 -8.92 -5.27 1.81
C ASP A 118 -10.01 -6.25 1.40
N SER A 119 -10.71 -6.81 2.38
CA SER A 119 -11.75 -7.80 2.15
C SER A 119 -12.95 -7.23 1.39
N ILE A 120 -13.30 -5.96 1.60
CA ILE A 120 -14.44 -5.32 0.93
C ILE A 120 -14.11 -5.18 -0.56
N LEU A 121 -12.94 -4.61 -0.88
CA LEU A 121 -12.48 -4.46 -2.26
C LEU A 121 -12.50 -5.81 -3.00
N LEU A 122 -11.89 -6.85 -2.39
CA LEU A 122 -11.83 -8.18 -3.02
C LEU A 122 -13.21 -8.82 -3.19
N GLN A 123 -14.12 -8.65 -2.23
CA GLN A 123 -15.49 -9.18 -2.33
C GLN A 123 -16.29 -8.50 -3.43
N THR A 124 -16.18 -7.17 -3.53
CA THR A 124 -16.86 -6.42 -4.59
C THR A 124 -16.34 -6.79 -5.97
N ILE A 125 -15.01 -6.94 -6.11
CA ILE A 125 -14.40 -7.43 -7.36
C ILE A 125 -14.93 -8.83 -7.71
N ASP A 126 -14.96 -9.75 -6.76
CA ASP A 126 -15.51 -11.10 -6.97
C ASP A 126 -16.96 -11.04 -7.47
N SER A 127 -17.79 -10.20 -6.85
CA SER A 127 -19.20 -10.04 -7.24
C SER A 127 -19.38 -9.45 -8.64
N LEU A 128 -18.53 -8.50 -9.04
CA LEU A 128 -18.69 -7.77 -10.31
C LEU A 128 -17.98 -8.43 -11.49
N LYS A 129 -16.86 -9.12 -11.23
CA LYS A 129 -15.97 -9.68 -12.25
C LYS A 129 -16.00 -11.21 -12.30
N GLY A 130 -16.75 -11.87 -11.40
CA GLY A 130 -16.86 -13.33 -11.35
C GLY A 130 -15.58 -14.02 -10.88
N THR A 131 -14.72 -13.31 -10.16
CA THR A 131 -13.48 -13.87 -9.60
C THR A 131 -13.73 -14.56 -8.26
N ASN A 132 -12.69 -15.17 -7.69
CA ASN A 132 -12.71 -15.80 -6.37
C ASN A 132 -11.57 -15.32 -5.46
N LEU A 133 -11.06 -14.12 -5.71
CA LEU A 133 -9.91 -13.52 -5.03
C LEU A 133 -10.15 -13.39 -3.52
N SER A 134 -11.34 -13.00 -3.07
CA SER A 134 -11.64 -12.86 -1.63
C SER A 134 -11.72 -14.20 -0.90
N LYS A 135 -11.99 -15.29 -1.63
CA LYS A 135 -11.96 -16.67 -1.12
C LYS A 135 -10.53 -17.20 -1.10
N GLN A 136 -9.78 -16.97 -2.17
CA GLN A 136 -8.40 -17.43 -2.34
C GLN A 136 -7.41 -16.69 -1.42
N TYR A 137 -7.60 -15.38 -1.27
CA TYR A 137 -6.67 -14.50 -0.58
C TYR A 137 -7.32 -13.86 0.64
N LYS A 138 -6.69 -14.06 1.80
CA LYS A 138 -6.97 -13.26 2.99
C LYS A 138 -5.86 -12.23 3.13
N TRP A 139 -6.16 -10.98 2.79
CA TRP A 139 -5.16 -9.92 2.69
C TRP A 139 -4.31 -9.78 3.97
N GLN A 140 -4.90 -9.98 5.15
CA GLN A 140 -4.20 -9.92 6.43
C GLN A 140 -3.18 -11.05 6.64
N LYS A 141 -3.21 -12.10 5.81
CA LYS A 141 -2.37 -13.29 5.92
C LYS A 141 -1.44 -13.50 4.73
N LEU A 142 -1.42 -12.56 3.78
CA LEU A 142 -0.60 -12.70 2.58
C LEU A 142 0.88 -12.75 2.95
N ASP A 143 1.59 -13.70 2.35
CA ASP A 143 3.03 -13.61 2.13
C ASP A 143 3.34 -12.83 0.84
N ARG A 144 4.63 -12.67 0.53
CA ARG A 144 5.09 -11.97 -0.66
C ARG A 144 4.58 -12.61 -1.96
N THR A 145 4.78 -13.92 -2.12
CA THR A 145 4.40 -14.65 -3.34
C THR A 145 2.89 -14.63 -3.58
N GLN A 146 2.08 -14.67 -2.53
CA GLN A 146 0.63 -14.53 -2.63
C GLN A 146 0.23 -13.09 -2.99
N TYR A 147 0.90 -12.09 -2.42
CA TYR A 147 0.65 -10.68 -2.75
C TYR A 147 1.02 -10.36 -4.21
N GLU A 148 2.17 -10.83 -4.70
CA GLU A 148 2.60 -10.69 -6.09
C GLU A 148 1.57 -11.27 -7.06
N ARG A 149 1.11 -12.50 -6.80
CA ARG A 149 0.05 -13.15 -7.60
C ARG A 149 -1.25 -12.33 -7.58
N LEU A 150 -1.63 -11.83 -6.42
CA LEU A 150 -2.82 -10.98 -6.30
C LEU A 150 -2.67 -9.69 -7.12
N ILE A 151 -1.55 -8.98 -7.01
CA ILE A 151 -1.29 -7.76 -7.81
C ILE A 151 -1.35 -8.05 -9.31
N HIS A 152 -0.81 -9.18 -9.75
CA HIS A 152 -0.91 -9.60 -11.13
C HIS A 152 -2.38 -9.78 -11.57
N SER A 153 -3.20 -10.48 -10.77
CA SER A 153 -4.64 -10.62 -11.05
C SER A 153 -5.36 -9.27 -11.07
N LEU A 154 -5.05 -8.37 -10.13
CA LEU A 154 -5.66 -7.04 -10.09
C LEU A 154 -5.27 -6.19 -11.31
N ARG A 155 -4.04 -6.31 -11.82
CA ARG A 155 -3.62 -5.65 -13.07
C ARG A 155 -4.38 -6.18 -14.28
N SER A 156 -4.60 -7.49 -14.38
CA SER A 156 -5.44 -8.05 -15.45
C SER A 156 -6.86 -7.48 -15.42
N ILE A 157 -7.42 -7.27 -14.21
CA ILE A 157 -8.74 -6.66 -14.03
C ILE A 157 -8.73 -5.17 -14.41
N ALA A 158 -7.70 -4.42 -14.00
CA ALA A 158 -7.54 -3.01 -14.34
C ALA A 158 -7.21 -2.77 -15.83
N SER A 159 -6.73 -3.79 -16.54
CA SER A 159 -6.33 -3.69 -17.96
C SER A 159 -5.33 -2.55 -18.18
N ASN A 160 -5.70 -1.51 -18.95
CA ASN A 160 -4.85 -0.35 -19.24
C ASN A 160 -5.04 0.81 -18.25
N SER A 161 -5.94 0.68 -17.28
CA SER A 161 -6.18 1.71 -16.28
C SER A 161 -5.06 1.74 -15.22
N PRO A 162 -4.76 2.91 -14.63
CA PRO A 162 -3.94 2.99 -13.42
C PRO A 162 -4.43 1.98 -12.36
N LEU A 163 -3.52 1.24 -11.72
CA LEU A 163 -3.93 0.15 -10.83
C LEU A 163 -4.78 0.63 -9.64
N TRP A 164 -4.56 1.85 -9.16
CA TRP A 164 -5.38 2.45 -8.09
C TRP A 164 -6.86 2.64 -8.47
N GLN A 165 -7.22 2.66 -9.77
CA GLN A 165 -8.61 2.86 -10.18
C GLN A 165 -9.53 1.71 -9.82
N ILE A 166 -8.99 0.52 -9.53
CA ILE A 166 -9.78 -0.61 -9.02
C ILE A 166 -10.49 -0.28 -7.70
N GLU A 167 -10.04 0.75 -6.99
CA GLU A 167 -10.69 1.28 -5.81
C GLU A 167 -12.07 1.88 -6.10
N GLU A 168 -12.50 2.04 -7.36
CA GLU A 168 -13.90 2.33 -7.70
C GLU A 168 -14.87 1.25 -7.18
N HIS A 169 -14.35 0.04 -6.93
CA HIS A 169 -15.08 -1.08 -6.33
C HIS A 169 -14.98 -1.11 -4.80
N TRP A 170 -14.29 -0.14 -4.19
CA TRP A 170 -14.27 0.01 -2.74
C TRP A 170 -15.56 0.70 -2.30
N GLN A 171 -16.41 -0.01 -1.55
CA GLN A 171 -17.64 0.52 -0.97
C GLN A 171 -17.38 0.84 0.52
N PRO A 172 -16.90 2.06 0.86
CA PRO A 172 -16.53 2.43 2.22
C PRO A 172 -17.71 2.53 3.18
#